data_AF-A0A4T0X6R3-F1
#
_entry.id   AF-A0A4T0X6R3-F1
#
_cell.length_a   1.000
_cell.length_b   1.000
_cell.length_c   1.000
_cell.angle_alpha   90.00
_cell.angle_beta   90.00
_cell.angle_gamma   90.00
#
_symmetry.space_group_name_H-M   'P 1'
#
loop_
_entity.id
_entity.type
_entity.pdbx_description
1 polymer ?
#
loop_
_entity_poly.entity_id
_entity_poly.type
_entity_poly.pdbx_seq_one_letter_code
_entity_poly.pdbx_strand_id
1 'polypeptide(L)'
;MQNNVKQHVSGDFWNQLRNPIEYSGELDKASVELLTTAKDTIISEIDSITTIFLDNSKNAFLTLVSKIIENIIEPRLKFLLSSANAQSRLCYLRTLQLFHNGFNNILLNTLMSSLLNKDIDLTFEFEKLSIKTFSTYISDNSYFSLEKENLKSLIDALILPFETANKDAYKDHKLTDKIEQFKQKGGQITDDNCEITITTNGGNDSLIEASKPSATSSTSSKHTFDLYLPDKRIIKDKMKNAKRYVSTSKNLKKVSGVSSFIKLNEKYSFFDKSKSSKQRNDIETSLIESIPEVTVTNESKSVLSLQVTQNIYKLVLEALTRSIDLFPSQMSAYAVEIFNIMSYKVGPSYIALGLESLYHTYVEPHLNNRGVFSRGSNMNIDLKFLSQFYYVFAQVYLFSTVVKKSFYPLTTSEQEAQSISDTFNEFLKDVEIGINIIITDTIEIMKDTINSTLTKQSVTDYATYSGTERTQTADVLSQYMERVLRIVLHELNFDPVLKIRFVSKLSDYFLSALILHLSHLKVTMDGFTTLTHDLAQYILIFSNLKVDDFESNDDDNKWEKEQLDQIQSAYKILNELPGLYTCQPESLREFCKEGQLSHLKNEVIKNFISNREDFQEWFYSHI
;
A
#
# COMPACT_ATOMS: atom_id res chain seq x y z
N MET A 1 42.93 2.23 36.96
CA MET A 1 41.50 2.65 36.94
C MET A 1 41.31 4.13 36.60
N GLN A 2 41.83 5.09 37.38
CA GLN A 2 41.54 6.52 37.17
C GLN A 2 41.95 7.07 35.79
N ASN A 3 43.03 6.54 35.19
CA ASN A 3 43.51 6.99 33.87
C ASN A 3 42.49 6.75 32.73
N ASN A 4 41.64 5.72 32.82
CA ASN A 4 40.69 5.37 31.76
C ASN A 4 39.36 6.16 31.88
N VAL A 5 39.12 6.85 33.01
CA VAL A 5 37.85 7.58 33.26
C VAL A 5 37.63 8.69 32.23
N LYS A 6 38.68 9.43 31.86
CA LYS A 6 38.63 10.55 30.90
C LYS A 6 39.30 10.23 29.56
N GLN A 7 39.57 8.96 29.26
CA GLN A 7 40.23 8.60 28.02
C GLN A 7 39.31 8.87 26.82
N HIS A 8 39.84 9.61 25.83
CA HIS A 8 39.09 9.93 24.62
C HIS A 8 38.83 8.68 23.76
N VAL A 9 37.68 8.67 23.11
CA VAL A 9 37.25 7.61 22.19
C VAL A 9 37.55 8.03 20.75
N SER A 10 37.95 7.09 19.91
CA SER A 10 38.33 7.33 18.50
C SER A 10 37.19 7.92 17.66
N GLY A 11 37.53 8.74 16.67
CA GLY A 11 36.55 9.33 15.73
C GLY A 11 35.72 8.28 14.98
N ASP A 12 36.33 7.16 14.59
CA ASP A 12 35.65 6.07 13.85
C ASP A 12 34.50 5.46 14.64
N PHE A 13 34.64 5.35 15.96
CA PHE A 13 33.58 4.85 16.84
C PHE A 13 32.36 5.78 16.82
N TRP A 14 32.60 7.10 16.88
CA TRP A 14 31.51 8.09 16.80
C TRP A 14 30.86 8.11 15.42
N ASN A 15 31.63 7.95 14.35
CA ASN A 15 31.11 7.85 12.99
C ASN A 15 30.19 6.64 12.82
N GLN A 16 30.57 5.49 13.40
CA GLN A 16 29.73 4.29 13.42
C GLN A 16 28.43 4.51 14.23
N LEU A 17 28.52 5.07 15.44
CA LEU A 17 27.34 5.33 16.26
C LEU A 17 26.41 6.41 15.67
N ARG A 18 26.92 7.31 14.84
CA ARG A 18 26.11 8.33 14.16
C ARG A 18 25.37 7.81 12.93
N ASN A 19 25.81 6.68 12.36
CA ASN A 19 25.21 6.12 11.16
C ASN A 19 23.79 5.58 11.45
N PRO A 20 22.72 6.12 10.85
CA PRO A 20 21.35 5.67 11.11
C PRO A 20 21.00 4.32 10.46
N ILE A 21 21.81 3.80 9.54
CA ILE A 21 21.48 2.62 8.73
C ILE A 21 22.25 1.38 9.18
N GLU A 22 23.48 1.58 9.63
CA GLU A 22 24.34 0.53 10.17
C GLU A 22 24.43 0.67 11.69
N TYR A 23 24.22 -0.44 12.37
CA TYR A 23 24.40 -0.55 13.82
C TYR A 23 25.56 -1.50 14.09
N SER A 24 26.66 -0.96 14.63
CA SER A 24 27.74 -1.76 15.21
C SER A 24 27.68 -1.62 16.74
N GLY A 25 27.16 -2.65 17.40
CA GLY A 25 26.74 -2.63 18.80
C GLY A 25 27.82 -3.02 19.81
N GLU A 26 28.96 -2.33 19.80
CA GLU A 26 30.01 -2.59 20.79
C GLU A 26 30.31 -1.34 21.62
N LEU A 27 30.52 -1.53 22.92
CA LEU A 27 30.97 -0.47 23.82
C LEU A 27 32.45 -0.15 23.54
N ASP A 28 32.87 1.10 23.76
CA ASP A 28 34.26 1.49 23.53
C ASP A 28 35.23 0.69 24.41
N LYS A 29 36.40 0.36 23.83
CA LYS A 29 37.42 -0.48 24.47
C LYS A 29 37.84 0.04 25.86
N ALA A 30 38.00 1.35 26.01
CA ALA A 30 38.42 1.95 27.27
C ALA A 30 37.37 1.77 28.39
N SER A 31 36.08 1.84 28.05
CA SER A 31 34.99 1.55 28.99
C SER A 31 34.89 0.07 29.32
N VAL A 32 35.07 -0.83 28.33
CA VAL A 32 35.13 -2.28 28.57
C VAL A 32 36.29 -2.63 29.50
N GLU A 33 37.48 -2.10 29.26
CA GLU A 33 38.65 -2.27 30.12
C GLU A 33 38.41 -1.72 31.54
N LEU A 34 37.74 -0.57 31.66
CA LEU A 34 37.41 0.01 32.96
C LEU A 34 36.43 -0.88 33.73
N LEU A 35 35.35 -1.35 33.09
CA LEU A 35 34.36 -2.23 33.71
C LEU A 35 34.96 -3.59 34.10
N THR A 36 35.81 -4.17 33.25
CA THR A 36 36.51 -5.44 33.55
C THR A 36 37.50 -5.27 34.70
N THR A 37 38.30 -4.20 34.72
CA THR A 37 39.21 -3.92 35.83
C THR A 37 38.44 -3.69 37.14
N ALA A 38 37.30 -2.98 37.09
CA ALA A 38 36.43 -2.77 38.25
C ALA A 38 35.90 -4.09 38.80
N LYS A 39 35.41 -4.95 37.90
CA LYS A 39 34.95 -6.30 38.21
C LYS A 39 36.07 -7.14 38.85
N ASP A 40 37.25 -7.21 38.23
CA ASP A 40 38.37 -8.02 38.73
C ASP A 40 38.86 -7.56 40.12
N THR A 41 38.89 -6.24 40.35
CA THR A 41 39.27 -5.66 41.66
C THR A 41 38.23 -5.97 42.73
N ILE A 42 36.94 -5.89 42.40
CA ILE A 42 35.89 -6.26 43.35
C ILE A 42 36.01 -7.74 43.70
N ILE A 43 36.20 -8.62 42.70
CA ILE A 43 36.33 -10.07 42.88
C ILE A 43 37.54 -10.42 43.75
N SER A 44 38.70 -9.81 43.52
CA SER A 44 39.91 -10.07 44.33
C SER A 44 39.74 -9.68 45.80
N GLU A 45 38.92 -8.67 46.07
CA GLU A 45 38.66 -8.18 47.43
C GLU A 45 37.55 -8.96 48.16
N ILE A 46 36.78 -9.81 47.47
CA ILE A 46 35.66 -10.55 48.08
C ILE A 46 36.15 -11.41 49.25
N ASP A 47 37.19 -12.22 49.04
CA ASP A 47 37.68 -13.15 50.07
C ASP A 47 38.23 -12.42 51.30
N SER A 48 38.97 -11.33 51.08
CA SER A 48 39.45 -10.43 52.13
C SER A 48 38.29 -9.82 52.92
N ILE A 49 37.24 -9.36 52.25
CA ILE A 49 36.08 -8.74 52.92
C ILE A 49 35.30 -9.78 53.73
N THR A 50 35.09 -10.98 53.19
CA THR A 50 34.38 -12.05 53.90
C THR A 50 35.13 -12.53 55.14
N THR A 51 36.46 -12.55 55.09
CA THR A 51 37.28 -12.98 56.24
C THR A 51 37.41 -11.91 57.31
N ILE A 52 37.53 -10.63 56.94
CA ILE A 52 37.74 -9.52 57.89
C ILE A 52 36.43 -9.07 58.55
N PHE A 53 35.34 -8.97 57.79
CA PHE A 53 34.11 -8.32 58.28
C PHE A 53 33.02 -9.29 58.76
N LEU A 54 33.21 -10.61 58.59
CA LEU A 54 32.32 -11.68 59.08
C LEU A 54 30.82 -11.32 58.89
N ASP A 55 30.13 -10.98 59.98
CA ASP A 55 28.69 -10.64 60.02
C ASP A 55 28.30 -9.39 59.21
N ASN A 56 29.24 -8.44 58.99
CA ASN A 56 29.02 -7.20 58.25
C ASN A 56 29.58 -7.21 56.82
N SER A 57 30.03 -8.36 56.33
CA SER A 57 30.62 -8.54 54.99
C SER A 57 29.71 -8.00 53.87
N LYS A 58 28.39 -8.20 53.95
CA LYS A 58 27.41 -7.69 52.96
C LYS A 58 27.43 -6.17 52.85
N ASN A 59 27.38 -5.46 53.97
CA ASN A 59 27.37 -4.00 53.99
C ASN A 59 28.72 -3.41 53.55
N ALA A 60 29.83 -4.04 53.95
CA ALA A 60 31.17 -3.64 53.52
C ALA A 60 31.33 -3.80 52.00
N PHE A 61 30.86 -4.92 51.46
CA PHE A 61 30.87 -5.19 50.02
C PHE A 61 30.01 -4.19 49.23
N LEU A 62 28.76 -3.96 49.65
CA LEU A 62 27.90 -2.95 49.02
C LEU A 62 28.50 -1.54 49.05
N THR A 63 29.18 -1.19 50.15
CA THR A 63 29.86 0.10 50.27
C THR A 63 31.04 0.21 49.30
N LEU A 64 31.82 -0.86 49.12
CA LEU A 64 32.91 -0.91 48.15
C LEU A 64 32.37 -0.74 46.72
N VAL A 65 31.37 -1.55 46.34
CA VAL A 65 30.76 -1.50 45.01
C VAL A 65 30.17 -0.11 44.74
N SER A 66 29.42 0.45 45.71
CA SER A 66 28.86 1.79 45.60
C SER A 66 29.93 2.85 45.39
N LYS A 67 31.05 2.79 46.13
CA LYS A 67 32.17 3.74 45.96
C LYS A 67 32.86 3.60 44.60
N ILE A 68 33.02 2.39 44.08
CA ILE A 68 33.59 2.18 42.74
C ILE A 68 32.66 2.74 41.67
N ILE A 69 31.36 2.50 41.80
CA ILE A 69 30.35 3.05 40.89
C ILE A 69 30.39 4.58 40.91
N GLU A 70 30.29 5.20 42.08
CA GLU A 70 30.20 6.66 42.24
C GLU A 70 31.48 7.38 41.81
N ASN A 71 32.66 6.82 42.10
CA ASN A 71 33.94 7.51 41.85
C ASN A 71 34.60 7.16 40.51
N ILE A 72 34.23 6.06 39.87
CA ILE A 72 34.91 5.55 38.67
C ILE A 72 33.93 5.40 37.50
N ILE A 73 32.81 4.72 37.71
CA ILE A 73 31.88 4.37 36.63
C ILE A 73 30.99 5.56 36.26
N GLU A 74 30.39 6.23 37.25
CA GLU A 74 29.55 7.40 37.00
C GLU A 74 30.29 8.55 36.29
N PRO A 75 31.54 8.92 36.68
CA PRO A 75 32.28 9.94 35.96
C PRO A 75 32.61 9.54 34.52
N ARG A 76 32.87 8.24 34.26
CA ARG A 76 33.07 7.73 32.90
C ARG A 76 31.79 7.84 32.08
N LEU A 77 30.65 7.41 32.63
CA LEU A 77 29.34 7.53 31.99
C LEU A 77 29.02 8.99 31.65
N LYS A 78 29.19 9.92 32.60
CA LYS A 78 28.98 11.37 32.40
C LYS A 78 29.85 11.91 31.26
N PHE A 79 31.13 11.54 31.24
CA PHE A 79 32.07 11.96 30.20
C PHE A 79 31.65 11.46 28.82
N LEU A 80 31.31 10.16 28.69
CA LEU A 80 30.88 9.57 27.43
C LEU A 80 29.58 10.18 26.92
N LEU A 81 28.57 10.31 27.78
CA LEU A 81 27.29 10.89 27.40
C LEU A 81 27.44 12.36 26.97
N SER A 82 28.28 13.15 27.66
CA SER A 82 28.56 14.52 27.25
C SER A 82 29.23 14.60 25.88
N SER A 83 30.16 13.68 25.59
CA SER A 83 30.84 13.59 24.30
C SER A 83 29.89 13.12 23.21
N ALA A 84 29.06 12.11 23.48
CA ALA A 84 28.10 11.55 22.55
C ALA A 84 27.00 12.57 22.19
N ASN A 85 26.50 13.32 23.17
CA ASN A 85 25.50 14.38 22.95
C ASN A 85 26.04 15.52 22.06
N ALA A 86 27.35 15.79 22.11
CA ALA A 86 27.99 16.76 21.22
C ALA A 86 28.10 16.25 19.77
N GLN A 87 28.00 14.93 19.53
CA GLN A 87 28.06 14.34 18.19
C GLN A 87 26.69 14.27 17.53
N SER A 88 25.72 13.62 18.18
CA SER A 88 24.31 13.59 17.74
C SER A 88 23.42 12.99 18.83
N ARG A 89 22.11 13.23 18.73
CA ARG A 89 21.11 12.61 19.62
C ARG A 89 21.13 11.07 19.52
N LEU A 90 21.31 10.52 18.33
CA LEU A 90 21.41 9.07 18.12
C LEU A 90 22.66 8.50 18.81
N CYS A 91 23.80 9.19 18.74
CA CYS A 91 25.01 8.77 19.45
C CYS A 91 24.78 8.72 20.96
N TYR A 92 24.12 9.74 21.52
CA TYR A 92 23.77 9.77 22.94
C TYR A 92 22.93 8.55 23.34
N LEU A 93 21.84 8.28 22.61
CA LEU A 93 20.92 7.18 22.90
C LEU A 93 21.60 5.80 22.79
N ARG A 94 22.39 5.57 21.72
CA ARG A 94 23.16 4.33 21.55
C ARG A 94 24.22 4.17 22.62
N THR A 95 24.95 5.24 22.98
CA THR A 95 25.97 5.20 24.04
C THR A 95 25.36 4.86 25.39
N LEU A 96 24.20 5.44 25.71
CA LEU A 96 23.47 5.14 26.93
C LEU A 96 23.08 3.65 27.01
N GLN A 97 22.50 3.10 25.94
CA GLN A 97 22.15 1.68 25.87
C GLN A 97 23.38 0.77 25.99
N LEU A 98 24.43 1.04 25.21
CA LEU A 98 25.65 0.23 25.20
C LEU A 98 26.35 0.23 26.57
N PHE A 99 26.40 1.39 27.24
CA PHE A 99 27.00 1.49 28.56
C PHE A 99 26.13 0.81 29.63
N HIS A 100 24.81 0.94 29.56
CA HIS A 100 23.87 0.22 30.43
C HIS A 100 24.02 -1.30 30.29
N ASN A 101 24.04 -1.81 29.06
CA ASN A 101 24.21 -3.24 28.77
C ASN A 101 25.59 -3.73 29.20
N GLY A 102 26.65 -2.97 28.92
CA GLY A 102 28.00 -3.27 29.38
C GLY A 102 28.11 -3.31 30.90
N PHE A 103 27.52 -2.32 31.60
CA PHE A 103 27.51 -2.25 33.05
C PHE A 103 26.79 -3.45 33.68
N ASN A 104 25.59 -3.78 33.21
CA ASN A 104 24.85 -4.92 33.76
C ASN A 104 25.53 -6.26 33.43
N ASN A 105 25.98 -6.47 32.18
CA ASN A 105 26.53 -7.76 31.75
C ASN A 105 27.96 -8.01 32.27
N ILE A 106 28.86 -7.03 32.11
CA ILE A 106 30.27 -7.19 32.46
C ILE A 106 30.48 -7.10 33.97
N LEU A 107 29.81 -6.16 34.64
CA LEU A 107 30.00 -5.91 36.05
C LEU A 107 28.97 -6.65 36.91
N LEU A 108 27.70 -6.24 36.88
CA LEU A 108 26.73 -6.71 37.89
C LEU A 108 26.40 -8.20 37.78
N ASN A 109 26.09 -8.72 36.58
CA ASN A 109 25.74 -10.13 36.38
C ASN A 109 26.92 -11.05 36.74
N THR A 110 28.14 -10.64 36.40
CA THR A 110 29.34 -11.42 36.72
C THR A 110 29.67 -11.39 38.22
N LEU A 111 29.42 -10.27 38.90
CA LEU A 111 29.53 -10.18 40.35
C LEU A 111 28.46 -11.03 41.03
N MET A 112 27.21 -10.99 40.55
CA MET A 112 26.13 -11.83 41.05
C MET A 112 26.47 -13.32 40.96
N SER A 113 26.94 -13.80 39.80
CA SER A 113 27.33 -15.20 39.65
C SER A 113 28.47 -15.59 40.60
N SER A 114 29.41 -14.67 40.86
CA SER A 114 30.54 -14.90 41.76
C SER A 114 30.12 -14.96 43.23
N LEU A 115 29.10 -14.19 43.62
CA LEU A 115 28.57 -14.12 44.99
C LEU A 115 27.58 -15.25 45.29
N LEU A 116 26.80 -15.69 44.29
CA LEU A 116 25.94 -16.87 44.37
C LEU A 116 26.75 -18.13 44.71
N ASN A 117 27.94 -18.28 44.15
CA ASN A 117 28.86 -19.37 44.49
C ASN A 117 29.35 -19.34 45.96
N LYS A 118 29.12 -18.23 46.68
CA LYS A 118 29.52 -18.01 48.07
C LYS A 118 28.31 -17.87 49.02
N ASP A 119 27.10 -18.26 48.59
CA ASP A 119 25.84 -18.17 49.33
C ASP A 119 25.45 -16.74 49.79
N ILE A 120 25.89 -15.70 49.06
CA ILE A 120 25.54 -14.30 49.33
C ILE A 120 24.58 -13.80 48.25
N ASP A 121 23.29 -13.65 48.57
CA ASP A 121 22.31 -13.01 47.70
C ASP A 121 22.28 -11.48 47.91
N LEU A 122 22.65 -10.74 46.86
CA LEU A 122 22.61 -9.27 46.77
C LEU A 122 21.88 -8.79 45.51
N THR A 123 21.07 -9.65 44.89
CA THR A 123 20.42 -9.39 43.60
C THR A 123 19.62 -8.08 43.62
N PHE A 124 18.78 -7.90 44.65
CA PHE A 124 17.95 -6.71 44.81
C PHE A 124 18.77 -5.41 45.01
N GLU A 125 19.87 -5.47 45.76
CA GLU A 125 20.71 -4.29 46.01
C GLU A 125 21.51 -3.89 44.75
N PHE A 126 21.91 -4.85 43.92
CA PHE A 126 22.52 -4.55 42.63
C PHE A 126 21.54 -3.98 41.62
N GLU A 127 20.29 -4.48 41.58
CA GLU A 127 19.23 -3.87 40.77
C GLU A 127 19.00 -2.41 41.19
N LYS A 128 18.92 -2.16 42.50
CA LYS A 128 18.79 -0.81 43.06
C LYS A 128 19.99 0.08 42.73
N LEU A 129 21.20 -0.45 42.74
CA LEU A 129 22.41 0.28 42.32
C LEU A 129 22.40 0.62 40.83
N SER A 130 21.95 -0.31 39.97
CA SER A 130 21.77 -0.06 38.55
C SER A 130 20.75 1.05 38.31
N ILE A 131 19.58 0.95 38.93
CA ILE A 131 18.54 1.99 38.86
C ILE A 131 19.07 3.33 39.36
N LYS A 132 19.78 3.37 40.50
CA LYS A 132 20.36 4.61 41.04
C LYS A 132 21.32 5.26 40.04
N THR A 133 22.22 4.48 39.46
CA THR A 133 23.28 4.97 38.54
C THR A 133 22.68 5.61 37.29
N PHE A 134 21.62 5.03 36.74
CA PHE A 134 21.02 5.51 35.49
C PHE A 134 19.79 6.40 35.68
N SER A 135 19.21 6.46 36.88
CA SER A 135 17.99 7.22 37.17
C SER A 135 18.03 8.64 36.61
N THR A 136 19.16 9.33 36.71
CA THR A 136 19.32 10.72 36.26
C THR A 136 19.18 10.93 34.74
N TYR A 137 19.38 9.88 33.94
CA TYR A 137 19.30 9.92 32.48
C TYR A 137 18.02 9.28 31.95
N ILE A 138 17.36 8.51 32.80
CA ILE A 138 16.28 7.60 32.46
C ILE A 138 14.95 8.13 33.03
N SER A 139 14.93 8.79 34.19
CA SER A 139 13.71 9.18 34.90
C SER A 139 12.78 10.15 34.15
N ASP A 140 11.52 10.17 34.56
CA ASP A 140 10.46 11.11 34.13
C ASP A 140 10.14 11.14 32.63
N ASN A 141 10.19 10.00 31.94
CA ASN A 141 9.97 9.90 30.48
C ASN A 141 10.91 10.77 29.62
N SER A 142 11.96 11.33 30.21
CA SER A 142 12.91 12.22 29.52
C SER A 142 13.63 11.46 28.40
N TYR A 143 14.12 10.26 28.70
CA TYR A 143 14.72 9.34 27.73
C TYR A 143 13.76 9.03 26.58
N PHE A 144 12.55 8.57 26.89
CA PHE A 144 11.62 8.12 25.84
C PHE A 144 11.14 9.29 24.97
N SER A 145 10.98 10.47 25.55
CA SER A 145 10.68 11.69 24.80
C SER A 145 11.80 12.03 23.81
N LEU A 146 13.06 11.93 24.24
CA LEU A 146 14.23 12.13 23.38
C LEU A 146 14.33 11.07 22.27
N GLU A 147 14.13 9.80 22.61
CA GLU A 147 14.11 8.69 21.65
C GLU A 147 13.04 8.90 20.58
N LYS A 148 11.84 9.30 21.00
CA LYS A 148 10.70 9.60 20.12
C LYS A 148 10.99 10.77 19.18
N GLU A 149 11.59 11.85 19.67
CA GLU A 149 11.96 12.99 18.83
C GLU A 149 13.07 12.64 17.84
N ASN A 150 14.09 11.89 18.29
CA ASN A 150 15.18 11.42 17.45
C ASN A 150 14.66 10.50 16.33
N LEU A 151 13.85 9.50 16.68
CA LEU A 151 13.26 8.56 15.71
C LEU A 151 12.42 9.30 14.66
N LYS A 152 11.58 10.25 15.08
CA LYS A 152 10.80 11.07 14.14
C LYS A 152 11.70 11.86 13.20
N SER A 153 12.75 12.50 13.72
CA SER A 153 13.66 13.33 12.92
C SER A 153 14.43 12.50 11.89
N LEU A 154 14.88 11.30 12.27
CA LEU A 154 15.58 10.38 11.36
C LEU A 154 14.64 9.85 10.25
N ILE A 155 13.41 9.50 10.60
CA ILE A 155 12.42 9.06 9.62
C ILE A 155 12.01 10.21 8.69
N ASP A 156 11.83 11.41 9.23
CA ASP A 156 11.52 12.62 8.45
C ASP A 156 12.64 12.89 7.43
N ALA A 157 13.91 12.76 7.82
CA ALA A 157 15.03 12.92 6.90
C ALA A 157 15.02 11.90 5.74
N LEU A 158 14.57 10.67 5.97
CA LEU A 158 14.44 9.64 4.93
C LEU A 158 13.29 9.92 3.94
N ILE A 159 12.18 10.49 4.42
CA ILE A 159 10.96 10.68 3.62
C ILE A 159 10.92 12.06 2.94
N LEU A 160 11.55 13.08 3.54
CA LEU A 160 11.49 14.47 3.08
C LEU A 160 11.83 14.68 1.60
N PRO A 161 12.84 14.01 1.00
CA PRO A 161 13.10 14.15 -0.45
C PRO A 161 11.90 13.74 -1.30
N PHE A 162 11.24 12.63 -0.92
CA PHE A 162 10.05 12.12 -1.61
C PHE A 162 8.83 13.01 -1.40
N GLU A 163 8.60 13.47 -0.16
CA GLU A 163 7.55 14.43 0.17
C GLU A 163 7.69 15.75 -0.61
N THR A 164 8.92 16.26 -0.70
CA THR A 164 9.23 17.51 -1.42
C THR A 164 8.99 17.36 -2.92
N ALA A 165 9.42 16.23 -3.50
CA ALA A 165 9.16 15.96 -4.90
C ALA A 165 7.66 15.91 -5.19
N ASN A 166 6.84 15.31 -4.32
CA ASN A 166 5.40 15.07 -4.53
C ASN A 166 4.46 16.10 -3.89
N LYS A 167 4.96 17.30 -3.62
CA LYS A 167 4.21 18.33 -2.90
C LYS A 167 2.90 18.75 -3.60
N ASP A 168 2.85 18.73 -4.91
CA ASP A 168 1.67 19.13 -5.68
C ASP A 168 0.54 18.11 -5.50
N ALA A 169 0.84 16.83 -5.77
CA ALA A 169 -0.05 15.72 -5.49
C ALA A 169 -0.50 15.69 -4.02
N TYR A 170 0.42 15.98 -3.08
CA TYR A 170 0.09 16.08 -1.66
C TYR A 170 -0.95 17.15 -1.36
N LYS A 171 -0.93 18.32 -2.03
CA LYS A 171 -1.87 19.42 -1.73
C LYS A 171 -3.25 19.20 -2.33
N ASP A 172 -3.32 18.54 -3.49
CA ASP A 172 -4.56 18.45 -4.24
C ASP A 172 -5.50 17.38 -3.67
N HIS A 173 -4.98 16.41 -2.91
CA HIS A 173 -5.71 15.39 -2.14
C HIS A 173 -6.81 14.66 -2.93
N LYS A 174 -6.68 14.55 -4.26
CA LYS A 174 -7.74 14.08 -5.16
C LYS A 174 -8.11 12.63 -4.93
N LEU A 175 -7.12 11.75 -4.82
CA LEU A 175 -7.35 10.35 -4.53
C LEU A 175 -7.90 10.19 -3.11
N THR A 176 -7.31 10.91 -2.16
CA THR A 176 -7.75 10.91 -0.76
C THR A 176 -9.23 11.32 -0.63
N ASP A 177 -9.66 12.40 -1.29
CA ASP A 177 -11.05 12.86 -1.33
C ASP A 177 -11.98 11.81 -1.92
N LYS A 178 -11.57 11.14 -3.01
CA LYS A 178 -12.36 10.05 -3.62
C LYS A 178 -12.48 8.85 -2.68
N ILE A 179 -11.44 8.50 -1.92
CA ILE A 179 -11.49 7.44 -0.91
C ILE A 179 -12.51 7.78 0.18
N GLU A 180 -12.56 9.04 0.63
CA GLU A 180 -13.54 9.48 1.62
C GLU A 180 -14.97 9.40 1.08
N GLN A 181 -15.19 9.90 -0.13
CA GLN A 181 -16.49 9.83 -0.78
C GLN A 181 -16.95 8.38 -0.93
N PHE A 182 -16.05 7.47 -1.30
CA PHE A 182 -16.34 6.05 -1.40
C PHE A 182 -16.76 5.44 -0.05
N LYS A 183 -16.06 5.80 1.04
CA LYS A 183 -16.41 5.36 2.40
C LYS A 183 -17.76 5.93 2.86
N GLN A 184 -18.03 7.20 2.56
CA GLN A 184 -19.29 7.87 2.93
C GLN A 184 -20.49 7.28 2.17
N LYS A 185 -20.32 6.93 0.90
CA LYS A 185 -21.33 6.23 0.07
C LYS A 185 -21.56 4.76 0.47
N GLY A 186 -20.95 4.29 1.56
CA GLY A 186 -21.17 2.93 2.07
C GLY A 186 -20.55 1.82 1.21
N GLY A 187 -19.61 2.16 0.31
CA GLY A 187 -18.95 1.18 -0.56
C GLY A 187 -19.79 0.68 -1.74
N GLN A 188 -20.91 1.34 -2.08
CA GLN A 188 -21.55 1.16 -3.37
C GLN A 188 -20.86 2.05 -4.40
N ILE A 189 -20.14 1.40 -5.33
CA ILE A 189 -19.98 1.95 -6.67
C ILE A 189 -21.40 1.97 -7.22
N THR A 190 -21.97 3.15 -7.46
CA THR A 190 -23.10 3.24 -8.37
C THR A 190 -22.56 2.80 -9.71
N ASP A 191 -22.93 1.59 -10.13
CA ASP A 191 -23.07 1.31 -11.55
C ASP A 191 -24.12 2.31 -12.03
N ASP A 192 -23.66 3.48 -12.47
CA ASP A 192 -24.44 4.18 -13.47
C ASP A 192 -24.64 3.16 -14.57
N ASN A 193 -25.91 2.87 -14.84
CA ASN A 193 -26.33 2.03 -15.93
C ASN A 193 -25.45 2.29 -17.16
N CYS A 194 -25.21 1.26 -17.97
CA CYS A 194 -24.89 1.44 -19.39
C CYS A 194 -26.02 2.22 -20.08
N GLU A 195 -26.21 3.50 -19.77
CA GLU A 195 -26.87 4.46 -20.63
C GLU A 195 -25.75 5.07 -21.45
N ILE A 196 -25.44 4.38 -22.54
CA ILE A 196 -24.70 4.97 -23.64
C ILE A 196 -25.65 6.00 -24.25
N THR A 197 -25.57 7.25 -23.79
CA THR A 197 -26.33 8.35 -24.37
C THR A 197 -25.69 8.74 -25.70
N ILE A 198 -26.16 8.13 -26.79
CA ILE A 198 -25.92 8.66 -28.13
C ILE A 198 -26.82 9.88 -28.27
N THR A 199 -26.26 11.09 -28.14
CA THR A 199 -27.01 12.33 -28.42
C THR A 199 -27.32 12.39 -29.92
N THR A 200 -28.55 12.02 -30.28
CA THR A 200 -29.12 12.32 -31.58
C THR A 200 -29.83 13.67 -31.50
N ASN A 201 -29.29 14.67 -32.20
CA ASN A 201 -29.99 15.93 -32.42
C ASN A 201 -31.21 15.68 -33.32
N GLY A 202 -32.41 15.78 -32.75
CA GLY A 202 -33.67 15.75 -33.50
C GLY A 202 -34.85 16.02 -32.57
N GLY A 203 -35.38 17.24 -32.59
CA GLY A 203 -36.51 17.66 -31.77
C GLY A 203 -37.84 17.06 -32.21
N ASN A 204 -38.71 16.74 -31.24
CA ASN A 204 -40.06 17.29 -31.13
C ASN A 204 -40.78 16.74 -29.88
N ASP A 205 -41.63 17.60 -29.31
CA ASP A 205 -42.43 17.46 -28.09
C ASP A 205 -43.36 16.24 -28.02
N SER A 206 -43.56 15.69 -26.81
CA SER A 206 -44.87 15.76 -26.12
C SER A 206 -44.86 15.07 -24.74
N LEU A 207 -45.51 15.72 -23.78
CA LEU A 207 -45.83 15.24 -22.42
C LEU A 207 -46.78 14.03 -22.43
N ILE A 208 -46.74 13.21 -21.36
CA ILE A 208 -47.91 12.82 -20.54
C ILE A 208 -47.45 12.21 -19.19
N GLU A 209 -48.18 12.55 -18.13
CA GLU A 209 -47.95 12.28 -16.71
C GLU A 209 -48.88 11.16 -16.16
N ALA A 210 -48.49 10.56 -15.03
CA ALA A 210 -49.25 9.69 -14.08
C ALA A 210 -49.54 8.23 -14.53
N SER A 211 -49.40 7.15 -13.73
CA SER A 211 -49.84 6.92 -12.34
C SER A 211 -49.26 5.59 -11.79
N LYS A 212 -49.06 5.47 -10.47
CA LYS A 212 -48.96 4.18 -9.72
C LYS A 212 -50.36 3.56 -9.51
N PRO A 213 -50.54 2.23 -9.35
CA PRO A 213 -50.49 1.61 -8.01
C PRO A 213 -50.10 0.11 -7.89
N SER A 214 -49.71 -0.24 -6.65
CA SER A 214 -49.96 -1.47 -5.86
C SER A 214 -49.47 -2.87 -6.29
N ALA A 215 -48.87 -3.53 -5.30
CA ALA A 215 -48.28 -4.86 -5.30
C ALA A 215 -49.29 -6.04 -5.29
N THR A 216 -48.89 -7.16 -5.90
CA THR A 216 -49.05 -8.51 -5.32
C THR A 216 -48.16 -9.52 -6.07
N SER A 217 -47.61 -10.45 -5.29
CA SER A 217 -46.55 -11.40 -5.58
C SER A 217 -46.96 -12.57 -6.47
N SER A 218 -46.11 -12.93 -7.44
CA SER A 218 -45.88 -14.32 -7.81
C SER A 218 -44.46 -14.54 -8.35
N THR A 219 -43.85 -15.60 -7.81
CA THR A 219 -42.52 -16.14 -8.00
C THR A 219 -42.19 -16.47 -9.46
N SER A 220 -41.12 -15.89 -9.99
CA SER A 220 -40.32 -16.47 -11.07
C SER A 220 -38.85 -16.10 -10.87
N SER A 221 -38.00 -17.13 -10.87
CA SER A 221 -36.56 -17.06 -10.64
C SER A 221 -35.86 -16.30 -11.75
N LYS A 222 -35.37 -15.09 -11.43
CA LYS A 222 -34.38 -14.38 -12.24
C LYS A 222 -33.06 -14.40 -11.46
N HIS A 223 -32.02 -14.94 -12.08
CA HIS A 223 -30.64 -14.77 -11.60
C HIS A 223 -30.27 -13.30 -11.73
N THR A 224 -30.50 -12.55 -10.66
CA THR A 224 -29.87 -11.26 -10.40
C THR A 224 -28.41 -11.50 -10.11
N PHE A 225 -27.50 -11.01 -10.96
CA PHE A 225 -26.13 -10.77 -10.54
C PHE A 225 -26.15 -9.57 -9.60
N ASP A 226 -26.33 -9.87 -8.31
CA ASP A 226 -26.21 -8.90 -7.23
C ASP A 226 -24.81 -8.31 -7.24
N LEU A 227 -24.71 -7.03 -7.63
CA LEU A 227 -23.57 -6.19 -7.31
C LEU A 227 -23.67 -5.80 -5.83
N TYR A 228 -23.35 -6.74 -4.93
CA TYR A 228 -23.27 -6.49 -3.49
C TYR A 228 -21.85 -6.67 -2.99
N LEU A 229 -21.20 -5.52 -2.76
CA LEU A 229 -19.91 -5.29 -2.09
C LEU A 229 -18.66 -5.94 -2.71
N PRO A 230 -17.50 -5.25 -2.61
CA PRO A 230 -16.21 -5.86 -2.91
C PRO A 230 -16.04 -7.09 -2.02
N ASP A 231 -16.12 -8.29 -2.59
CA ASP A 231 -15.69 -9.48 -1.89
C ASP A 231 -14.17 -9.47 -1.85
N LYS A 232 -13.66 -8.72 -0.87
CA LYS A 232 -12.42 -8.76 -0.05
C LYS A 232 -11.12 -9.35 -0.61
N ARG A 233 -11.08 -9.99 -1.77
CA ARG A 233 -10.15 -11.05 -2.24
C ARG A 233 -8.96 -10.58 -3.07
N ILE A 234 -9.10 -9.47 -3.80
CA ILE A 234 -7.97 -8.90 -4.59
C ILE A 234 -6.76 -8.68 -3.68
N ILE A 235 -7.04 -8.26 -2.44
CA ILE A 235 -6.04 -8.08 -1.41
C ILE A 235 -6.14 -9.16 -0.31
N LYS A 236 -7.30 -9.79 -0.04
CA LYS A 236 -7.40 -10.85 1.01
C LYS A 236 -6.52 -12.03 0.75
N ASP A 237 -6.20 -12.46 -0.47
CA ASP A 237 -5.60 -13.80 -0.61
C ASP A 237 -4.08 -13.76 -0.41
N LYS A 238 -3.40 -12.67 -0.81
CA LYS A 238 -2.02 -12.38 -0.36
C LYS A 238 -1.96 -11.74 1.04
N MET A 239 -2.92 -10.89 1.40
CA MET A 239 -3.09 -10.42 2.79
C MET A 239 -3.84 -11.41 3.68
N LYS A 240 -4.15 -12.64 3.24
CA LYS A 240 -4.75 -13.68 4.11
C LYS A 240 -3.65 -14.24 4.97
N ASN A 241 -2.45 -14.38 4.43
CA ASN A 241 -1.29 -14.68 5.24
C ASN A 241 -0.94 -13.51 6.18
N ALA A 242 -1.31 -12.26 5.83
CA ALA A 242 -1.29 -11.11 6.74
C ALA A 242 -2.44 -11.14 7.80
N LYS A 243 -3.66 -11.55 7.42
CA LYS A 243 -4.88 -11.51 8.26
C LYS A 243 -5.12 -12.80 9.08
N ARG A 244 -4.56 -13.96 8.68
CA ARG A 244 -4.70 -15.29 9.33
C ARG A 244 -4.02 -15.39 10.70
N TYR A 245 -3.30 -14.35 11.12
CA TYR A 245 -2.59 -14.29 12.41
C TYR A 245 -3.07 -13.14 13.30
N VAL A 246 -4.17 -12.47 12.93
CA VAL A 246 -4.78 -11.40 13.72
C VAL A 246 -6.11 -11.93 14.25
N SER A 247 -6.31 -11.84 15.57
CA SER A 247 -7.53 -12.32 16.23
C SER A 247 -8.76 -11.69 15.57
N THR A 248 -9.77 -12.51 15.30
CA THR A 248 -11.05 -12.11 14.71
C THR A 248 -11.73 -11.07 15.59
N SER A 249 -11.57 -9.78 15.28
CA SER A 249 -12.45 -8.75 15.84
C SER A 249 -13.84 -8.92 15.23
N LYS A 250 -14.69 -9.62 15.97
CA LYS A 250 -16.14 -9.59 15.77
C LYS A 250 -16.58 -8.18 16.14
N ASN A 251 -17.22 -7.47 15.21
CA ASN A 251 -17.77 -6.11 15.31
C ASN A 251 -16.90 -4.99 14.71
N LEU A 252 -16.74 -5.02 13.39
CA LEU A 252 -16.57 -3.78 12.63
C LEU A 252 -17.89 -2.97 12.74
N LYS A 253 -17.98 -2.10 13.75
CA LYS A 253 -19.01 -1.06 13.82
C LYS A 253 -18.93 -0.22 12.53
N LYS A 254 -20.07 0.27 12.03
CA LYS A 254 -20.13 1.24 10.93
C LYS A 254 -19.31 2.48 11.33
N VAL A 255 -18.04 2.55 10.91
CA VAL A 255 -17.18 3.71 11.14
C VAL A 255 -17.52 4.75 10.07
N SER A 256 -18.43 5.64 10.42
CA SER A 256 -18.49 6.99 9.88
C SER A 256 -17.27 7.73 10.43
N GLY A 257 -16.19 7.82 9.66
CA GLY A 257 -14.96 8.48 10.09
C GLY A 257 -14.06 8.84 8.91
N VAL A 258 -13.58 10.10 8.94
CA VAL A 258 -12.52 10.68 8.09
C VAL A 258 -11.36 9.69 7.92
N SER A 259 -10.80 9.58 6.71
CA SER A 259 -9.79 8.59 6.33
C SER A 259 -8.56 8.62 7.24
N SER A 260 -7.93 7.45 7.43
CA SER A 260 -6.64 7.35 8.12
C SER A 260 -5.55 8.16 7.40
N PHE A 261 -5.71 8.43 6.10
CA PHE A 261 -4.88 9.35 5.31
C PHE A 261 -5.02 10.81 5.75
N ILE A 262 -6.16 11.21 6.34
CA ILE A 262 -6.44 12.60 6.76
C ILE A 262 -6.32 12.77 8.29
N LYS A 263 -6.92 11.88 9.11
CA LYS A 263 -7.01 12.07 10.57
C LYS A 263 -5.68 12.13 11.32
N LEU A 264 -4.64 11.49 10.80
CA LEU A 264 -3.30 11.53 11.40
C LEU A 264 -2.39 12.58 10.74
N ASN A 265 -2.82 13.17 9.61
CA ASN A 265 -2.02 14.05 8.78
C ASN A 265 -1.73 15.40 9.45
N GLU A 266 -2.70 15.96 10.16
CA GLU A 266 -2.59 17.29 10.78
C GLU A 266 -1.58 17.37 11.93
N LYS A 267 -1.27 16.26 12.63
CA LYS A 267 -0.40 16.28 13.81
C LYS A 267 1.07 16.01 13.50
N TYR A 268 1.39 15.47 12.32
CA TYR A 268 2.70 14.88 12.04
C TYR A 268 3.28 15.19 10.64
N SER A 269 2.54 15.88 9.76
CA SER A 269 3.02 16.32 8.45
C SER A 269 4.08 17.42 8.56
N PHE A 270 5.16 17.30 7.77
CA PHE A 270 6.19 18.32 7.65
C PHE A 270 5.64 19.63 7.04
N PHE A 271 4.69 19.53 6.11
CA PHE A 271 4.17 20.69 5.40
C PHE A 271 3.25 21.57 6.24
N ASP A 272 2.54 21.02 7.24
CA ASP A 272 1.78 21.85 8.20
C ASP A 272 2.66 22.41 9.32
N LYS A 273 3.73 21.71 9.72
CA LYS A 273 4.78 22.28 10.60
C LYS A 273 5.49 23.47 9.96
N SER A 274 5.49 23.59 8.62
CA SER A 274 6.13 24.70 7.91
C SER A 274 5.44 26.06 8.09
N LYS A 275 4.25 26.12 8.71
CA LYS A 275 3.64 27.37 9.20
C LYS A 275 4.23 27.86 10.53
N SER A 276 5.00 27.02 11.23
CA SER A 276 5.81 27.39 12.39
C SER A 276 7.26 27.65 11.95
N SER A 277 7.60 28.91 11.75
CA SER A 277 8.93 29.38 11.31
C SER A 277 10.08 29.09 12.28
N LYS A 278 9.87 28.33 13.37
CA LYS A 278 10.86 28.09 14.42
C LYS A 278 11.61 26.75 14.34
N GLN A 279 11.21 25.80 13.48
CA GLN A 279 11.82 24.45 13.45
C GLN A 279 12.60 24.09 12.18
N ARG A 280 12.82 25.05 11.27
CA ARG A 280 13.68 24.83 10.09
C ARG A 280 15.17 24.69 10.42
N ASN A 281 15.60 25.07 11.63
CA ASN A 281 17.01 25.15 11.99
C ASN A 281 17.52 23.96 12.84
N ASP A 282 16.65 23.01 13.20
CA ASP A 282 17.01 21.89 14.10
C ASP A 282 17.13 20.54 13.40
N ILE A 283 16.92 20.47 12.07
CA ILE A 283 17.36 19.31 11.31
C ILE A 283 18.88 19.44 11.24
N GLU A 284 19.59 18.73 12.12
CA GLU A 284 21.05 18.64 12.11
C GLU A 284 21.49 18.43 10.66
N THR A 285 22.14 19.44 10.07
CA THR A 285 22.65 19.43 8.68
C THR A 285 23.61 18.25 8.47
N SER A 286 24.13 17.75 9.58
CA SER A 286 24.99 16.59 9.75
C SER A 286 24.25 15.24 9.57
N LEU A 287 22.93 15.14 9.79
CA LEU A 287 22.15 13.91 9.59
C LEU A 287 21.80 13.66 8.12
N ILE A 288 21.79 14.71 7.30
CA ILE A 288 21.51 14.62 5.85
C ILE A 288 22.73 14.05 5.10
N GLU A 289 23.94 14.31 5.57
CA GLU A 289 25.19 13.81 4.95
C GLU A 289 25.44 12.30 5.17
N SER A 290 24.82 11.67 6.17
CA SER A 290 25.06 10.25 6.52
C SER A 290 23.98 9.29 6.02
N ILE A 291 22.87 9.81 5.49
CA ILE A 291 21.83 9.02 4.82
C ILE A 291 22.20 9.03 3.32
N PRO A 292 22.40 7.86 2.67
CA PRO A 292 22.66 7.83 1.24
C PRO A 292 21.52 8.56 0.55
N GLU A 293 21.87 9.59 -0.23
CA GLU A 293 20.91 10.34 -1.04
C GLU A 293 20.07 9.34 -1.83
N VAL A 294 18.81 9.17 -1.42
CA VAL A 294 17.80 8.69 -2.36
C VAL A 294 17.60 9.87 -3.29
N THR A 295 18.41 9.97 -4.34
CA THR A 295 18.33 11.02 -5.34
C THR A 295 16.98 10.89 -6.04
N VAL A 296 15.97 11.62 -5.54
CA VAL A 296 14.68 11.70 -6.19
C VAL A 296 14.83 12.64 -7.39
N THR A 297 15.04 12.05 -8.57
CA THR A 297 15.00 12.74 -9.85
C THR A 297 13.54 13.01 -10.26
N ASN A 298 13.31 13.95 -11.18
CA ASN A 298 11.97 14.24 -11.71
C ASN A 298 11.26 13.00 -12.28
N GLU A 299 12.01 12.03 -12.83
CA GLU A 299 11.48 10.76 -13.34
C GLU A 299 11.06 9.78 -12.22
N SER A 300 11.70 9.87 -11.05
CA SER A 300 11.39 9.05 -9.88
C SER A 300 10.40 9.69 -8.90
N LYS A 301 9.85 10.87 -9.23
CA LYS A 301 8.90 11.61 -8.38
C LYS A 301 7.76 10.69 -7.89
N SER A 302 7.21 9.83 -8.75
CA SER A 302 6.11 8.91 -8.39
C SER A 302 6.53 7.48 -8.05
N VAL A 303 7.83 7.19 -7.95
CA VAL A 303 8.34 5.83 -7.75
C VAL A 303 8.57 5.56 -6.26
N LEU A 304 7.91 4.54 -5.73
CA LEU A 304 8.07 4.13 -4.33
C LEU A 304 9.32 3.25 -4.18
N SER A 305 10.25 3.67 -3.32
CA SER A 305 11.44 2.89 -2.98
C SER A 305 11.20 1.96 -1.79
N LEU A 306 11.46 0.66 -1.98
CA LEU A 306 11.43 -0.33 -0.90
C LEU A 306 12.50 -0.05 0.18
N GLN A 307 13.67 0.44 -0.24
CA GLN A 307 14.80 0.71 0.65
C GLN A 307 14.46 1.72 1.73
N VAL A 308 13.67 2.75 1.40
CA VAL A 308 13.22 3.77 2.36
C VAL A 308 12.43 3.11 3.48
N THR A 309 11.43 2.29 3.16
CA THR A 309 10.63 1.58 4.18
C THR A 309 11.46 0.62 5.00
N GLN A 310 12.43 -0.09 4.39
CA GLN A 310 13.33 -0.98 5.12
C GLN A 310 14.21 -0.24 6.11
N ASN A 311 14.76 0.91 5.72
CA ASN A 311 15.56 1.76 6.61
C ASN A 311 14.72 2.32 7.76
N ILE A 312 13.47 2.72 7.49
CA ILE A 312 12.52 3.12 8.55
C ILE A 312 12.29 1.96 9.52
N TYR A 313 12.03 0.75 9.03
CA TYR A 313 11.84 -0.42 9.91
C TYR A 313 13.09 -0.73 10.73
N LYS A 314 14.30 -0.64 10.16
CA LYS A 314 15.55 -0.82 10.91
C LYS A 314 15.64 0.17 12.07
N LEU A 315 15.41 1.46 11.82
CA LEU A 315 15.42 2.51 12.85
C LEU A 315 14.39 2.26 13.95
N VAL A 316 13.17 1.86 13.55
CA VAL A 316 12.08 1.56 14.48
C VAL A 316 12.41 0.34 15.35
N LEU A 317 12.94 -0.73 14.75
CA LEU A 317 13.33 -1.94 15.47
C LEU A 317 14.50 -1.65 16.43
N GLU A 318 15.46 -0.83 16.01
CA GLU A 318 16.58 -0.43 16.85
C GLU A 318 16.11 0.41 18.05
N ALA A 319 15.18 1.35 17.83
CA ALA A 319 14.55 2.12 18.90
C ALA A 319 13.75 1.22 19.86
N LEU A 320 13.02 0.23 19.34
CA LEU A 320 12.34 -0.78 20.16
C LEU A 320 13.33 -1.57 21.01
N THR A 321 14.41 -2.08 20.42
CA THR A 321 15.44 -2.83 21.16
C THR A 321 16.07 -1.98 22.27
N ARG A 322 16.40 -0.71 21.98
CA ARG A 322 16.85 0.24 23.01
C ARG A 322 15.85 0.39 24.15
N SER A 323 14.58 0.58 23.83
CA SER A 323 13.51 0.71 24.82
C SER A 323 13.31 -0.56 25.64
N ILE A 324 13.44 -1.76 25.04
CA ILE A 324 13.37 -3.05 25.74
C ILE A 324 14.51 -3.16 26.75
N ASP A 325 15.73 -2.83 26.35
CA ASP A 325 16.92 -2.96 27.19
C ASP A 325 16.93 -1.98 28.37
N LEU A 326 16.46 -0.74 28.15
CA LEU A 326 16.49 0.33 29.15
C LEU A 326 15.22 0.38 30.03
N PHE A 327 14.06 -0.03 29.49
CA PHE A 327 12.75 0.10 30.15
C PHE A 327 11.80 -1.07 29.87
N PRO A 328 12.10 -2.28 30.38
CA PRO A 328 11.24 -3.43 30.16
C PRO A 328 9.85 -3.27 30.80
N SER A 329 9.72 -2.52 31.90
CA SER A 329 8.46 -2.38 32.66
C SER A 329 7.39 -1.52 31.96
N GLN A 330 7.80 -0.53 31.16
CA GLN A 330 6.89 0.36 30.41
C GLN A 330 6.85 0.04 28.91
N MET A 331 7.44 -1.09 28.51
CA MET A 331 7.63 -1.43 27.10
C MET A 331 6.32 -1.47 26.31
N SER A 332 5.22 -1.93 26.91
CA SER A 332 3.92 -1.99 26.22
C SER A 332 3.46 -0.60 25.74
N ALA A 333 3.52 0.40 26.63
CA ALA A 333 3.12 1.77 26.32
C ALA A 333 4.07 2.39 25.27
N TYR A 334 5.38 2.17 25.42
CA TYR A 334 6.38 2.67 24.48
C TYR A 334 6.25 2.02 23.10
N ALA A 335 5.94 0.73 23.03
CA ALA A 335 5.70 0.01 21.78
C ALA A 335 4.51 0.58 21.02
N VAL A 336 3.40 0.89 21.70
CA VAL A 336 2.24 1.53 21.08
C VAL A 336 2.59 2.92 20.52
N GLU A 337 3.36 3.72 21.26
CA GLU A 337 3.78 5.04 20.79
C GLU A 337 4.75 4.98 19.61
N ILE A 338 5.74 4.08 19.63
CA ILE A 338 6.65 3.84 18.51
C ILE A 338 5.89 3.32 17.29
N PHE A 339 4.92 2.41 17.50
CA PHE A 339 4.04 1.91 16.44
C PHE A 339 3.29 3.05 15.77
N ASN A 340 2.72 3.97 16.55
CA ASN A 340 1.98 5.11 16.00
C ASN A 340 2.86 6.01 15.12
N ILE A 341 4.13 6.20 15.50
CA ILE A 341 5.10 6.96 14.68
C ILE A 341 5.38 6.23 13.37
N MET A 342 5.70 4.93 13.44
CA MET A 342 5.99 4.11 12.26
C MET A 342 4.77 4.03 11.33
N SER A 343 3.61 3.71 11.89
CA SER A 343 2.35 3.55 11.16
C SER A 343 1.99 4.82 10.39
N TYR A 344 2.17 5.99 11.02
CA TYR A 344 1.93 7.26 10.38
C TYR A 344 2.95 7.58 9.27
N LYS A 345 4.24 7.37 9.54
CA LYS A 345 5.31 7.76 8.61
C LYS A 345 5.39 6.83 7.40
N VAL A 346 5.20 5.53 7.61
CA VAL A 346 5.17 4.55 6.51
C VAL A 346 3.84 4.61 5.77
N GLY A 347 2.71 4.68 6.49
CA GLY A 347 1.39 4.59 5.90
C GLY A 347 0.97 5.89 5.17
N PRO A 348 0.38 6.87 5.87
CA PRO A 348 -0.01 8.15 5.27
C PRO A 348 1.13 8.95 4.61
N SER A 349 2.29 9.09 5.27
CA SER A 349 3.32 10.03 4.78
C SER A 349 4.08 9.52 3.55
N TYR A 350 4.20 8.21 3.40
CA TYR A 350 4.99 7.61 2.32
C TYR A 350 4.14 6.81 1.33
N ILE A 351 3.47 5.74 1.76
CA ILE A 351 2.69 4.87 0.86
C ILE A 351 1.48 5.61 0.28
N ALA A 352 0.70 6.30 1.12
CA ALA A 352 -0.50 7.01 0.66
C ALA A 352 -0.13 8.17 -0.27
N LEU A 353 0.93 8.92 0.06
CA LEU A 353 1.48 9.94 -0.84
C LEU A 353 1.98 9.35 -2.16
N GLY A 354 2.58 8.15 -2.15
CA GLY A 354 2.95 7.46 -3.38
C GLY A 354 1.74 7.14 -4.26
N LEU A 355 0.66 6.62 -3.67
CA LEU A 355 -0.60 6.38 -4.40
C LEU A 355 -1.22 7.68 -4.92
N GLU A 356 -1.22 8.74 -4.11
CA GLU A 356 -1.70 10.08 -4.50
C GLU A 356 -0.88 10.64 -5.67
N SER A 357 0.46 10.48 -5.61
CA SER A 357 1.36 10.89 -6.69
C SER A 357 1.12 10.13 -7.98
N LEU A 358 0.92 8.81 -7.92
CA LEU A 358 0.59 7.99 -9.08
C LEU A 358 -0.74 8.46 -9.71
N TYR A 359 -1.75 8.72 -8.88
CA TYR A 359 -3.05 9.19 -9.34
C TYR A 359 -2.95 10.57 -10.01
N HIS A 360 -2.33 11.52 -9.33
CA HIS A 360 -2.15 12.89 -9.81
C HIS A 360 -1.32 12.95 -11.11
N THR A 361 -0.31 12.08 -11.26
CA THR A 361 0.60 12.12 -12.42
C THR A 361 0.02 11.41 -13.64
N TYR A 362 -0.62 10.25 -13.45
CA TYR A 362 -1.00 9.38 -14.57
C TYR A 362 -2.49 9.32 -14.85
N VAL A 363 -3.36 9.58 -13.88
CA VAL A 363 -4.81 9.38 -14.03
C VAL A 363 -5.56 10.70 -14.11
N GLU A 364 -5.34 11.60 -13.16
CA GLU A 364 -6.06 12.88 -13.08
C GLU A 364 -5.98 13.74 -14.35
N PRO A 365 -4.81 13.93 -15.00
CA PRO A 365 -4.71 14.80 -16.17
C PRO A 365 -5.58 14.31 -17.34
N HIS A 366 -5.77 13.00 -17.46
CA HIS A 366 -6.59 12.41 -18.51
C HIS A 366 -8.09 12.53 -18.21
N LEU A 367 -8.51 12.44 -16.94
CA LEU A 367 -9.91 12.64 -16.54
C LEU A 367 -10.35 14.11 -16.66
N ASN A 368 -9.50 15.06 -16.27
CA ASN A 368 -9.84 16.48 -16.31
C ASN A 368 -9.89 17.03 -17.75
N ASN A 369 -9.19 16.40 -18.69
CA ASN A 369 -9.17 16.79 -20.11
C ASN A 369 -10.40 16.31 -20.91
N ARG A 370 -11.48 15.86 -20.26
CA ARG A 370 -12.75 15.46 -20.91
C ARG A 370 -13.53 16.61 -21.60
N GLY A 371 -13.02 17.85 -21.58
CA GLY A 371 -13.68 19.03 -22.15
C GLY A 371 -13.57 19.21 -23.67
N VAL A 372 -14.51 19.98 -24.23
CA VAL A 372 -14.79 20.28 -25.67
C VAL A 372 -13.57 20.76 -26.50
N PHE A 373 -12.46 21.16 -25.87
CA PHE A 373 -11.26 21.68 -26.54
C PHE A 373 -10.12 20.65 -26.71
N SER A 374 -10.27 19.42 -26.23
CA SER A 374 -9.21 18.38 -26.25
C SER A 374 -9.01 17.66 -27.59
N ARG A 375 -9.18 18.35 -28.73
CA ARG A 375 -9.01 17.79 -30.09
C ARG A 375 -7.55 17.38 -30.44
N GLY A 376 -6.65 17.35 -29.47
CA GLY A 376 -5.24 16.98 -29.67
C GLY A 376 -4.52 16.40 -28.46
N SER A 377 -5.22 16.05 -27.36
CA SER A 377 -4.55 15.33 -26.26
C SER A 377 -4.33 13.88 -26.68
N ASN A 378 -3.11 13.39 -26.49
CA ASN A 378 -2.80 11.97 -26.63
C ASN A 378 -3.65 11.21 -25.61
N MET A 379 -4.72 10.54 -26.06
CA MET A 379 -5.57 9.66 -25.24
C MET A 379 -4.83 8.41 -24.74
N ASN A 380 -3.54 8.28 -25.06
CA ASN A 380 -2.70 7.19 -24.62
C ASN A 380 -2.16 7.48 -23.22
N ILE A 381 -2.80 6.87 -22.22
CA ILE A 381 -2.25 6.77 -20.88
C ILE A 381 -1.00 5.90 -20.88
N ASP A 382 0.06 6.32 -20.18
CA ASP A 382 1.18 5.45 -19.87
C ASP A 382 0.73 4.47 -18.79
N LEU A 383 0.79 3.17 -19.07
CA LEU A 383 0.37 2.11 -18.14
C LEU A 383 1.54 1.49 -17.38
N LYS A 384 2.77 1.94 -17.63
CA LYS A 384 3.96 1.44 -16.91
C LYS A 384 3.91 1.71 -15.41
N PHE A 385 3.15 2.71 -14.97
CA PHE A 385 2.98 2.97 -13.55
C PHE A 385 2.27 1.83 -12.80
N LEU A 386 1.57 0.93 -13.49
CA LEU A 386 0.87 -0.21 -12.87
C LEU A 386 1.83 -1.15 -12.12
N SER A 387 3.10 -1.25 -12.55
CA SER A 387 4.11 -2.02 -11.82
C SER A 387 4.45 -1.41 -10.46
N GLN A 388 4.14 -0.13 -10.20
CA GLN A 388 4.36 0.50 -8.90
C GLN A 388 3.47 -0.10 -7.79
N PHE A 389 2.36 -0.74 -8.15
CA PHE A 389 1.53 -1.47 -7.19
C PHE A 389 2.28 -2.65 -6.55
N TYR A 390 3.26 -3.25 -7.23
CA TYR A 390 4.13 -4.24 -6.63
C TYR A 390 4.84 -3.69 -5.39
N TYR A 391 5.44 -2.49 -5.51
CA TYR A 391 6.16 -1.85 -4.40
C TYR A 391 5.21 -1.49 -3.25
N VAL A 392 4.00 -1.00 -3.56
CA VAL A 392 2.96 -0.76 -2.54
C VAL A 392 2.64 -2.06 -1.78
N PHE A 393 2.39 -3.16 -2.49
CA PHE A 393 2.08 -4.44 -1.85
C PHE A 393 3.25 -5.01 -1.05
N ALA A 394 4.47 -4.92 -1.57
CA ALA A 394 5.67 -5.38 -0.88
C ALA A 394 5.89 -4.58 0.42
N GLN A 395 5.73 -3.26 0.38
CA GLN A 395 5.85 -2.38 1.55
C GLN A 395 4.76 -2.66 2.59
N VAL A 396 3.51 -2.82 2.16
CA VAL A 396 2.40 -3.20 3.04
C VAL A 396 2.62 -4.58 3.69
N TYR A 397 3.17 -5.53 2.94
CA TYR A 397 3.52 -6.85 3.44
C TYR A 397 4.64 -6.78 4.50
N LEU A 398 5.70 -6.02 4.23
CA LEU A 398 6.78 -5.79 5.20
C LEU A 398 6.24 -5.10 6.46
N PHE A 399 5.40 -4.08 6.30
CA PHE A 399 4.74 -3.41 7.42
C PHE A 399 3.96 -4.42 8.26
N SER A 400 3.13 -5.27 7.64
CA SER A 400 2.40 -6.33 8.36
C SER A 400 3.35 -7.27 9.11
N THR A 401 4.47 -7.63 8.49
CA THR A 401 5.45 -8.54 9.09
C THR A 401 6.09 -7.93 10.32
N VAL A 402 6.47 -6.64 10.27
CA VAL A 402 7.05 -5.90 11.40
C VAL A 402 6.03 -5.76 12.53
N VAL A 403 4.78 -5.39 12.23
CA VAL A 403 3.71 -5.32 13.25
C VAL A 403 3.55 -6.67 13.96
N LYS A 404 3.53 -7.76 13.20
CA LYS A 404 3.34 -9.09 13.76
C LYS A 404 4.49 -9.60 14.59
N LYS A 405 5.71 -9.48 14.07
CA LYS A 405 6.89 -10.09 14.68
C LYS A 405 7.48 -9.23 15.79
N SER A 406 7.24 -7.93 15.78
CA SER A 406 7.94 -7.00 16.67
C SER A 406 7.00 -6.24 17.61
N PHE A 407 5.76 -5.94 17.23
CA PHE A 407 4.85 -5.17 18.08
C PHE A 407 3.87 -6.04 18.88
N TYR A 408 3.23 -7.04 18.27
CA TYR A 408 2.30 -7.91 19.02
C TYR A 408 2.95 -8.66 20.20
N PRO A 409 4.21 -9.14 20.12
CA PRO A 409 4.84 -9.76 21.29
C PRO A 409 5.05 -8.81 22.48
N LEU A 410 5.01 -7.49 22.24
CA LEU A 410 5.28 -6.46 23.24
C LEU A 410 4.01 -5.88 23.87
N THR A 411 2.82 -6.18 23.34
CA THR A 411 1.56 -5.73 23.90
C THR A 411 1.13 -6.60 25.07
N THR A 412 0.85 -5.99 26.23
CA THR A 412 0.38 -6.70 27.43
C THR A 412 -1.14 -6.69 27.57
N SER A 413 -1.82 -5.65 27.05
CA SER A 413 -3.27 -5.50 27.10
C SER A 413 -3.96 -5.83 25.77
N GLU A 414 -5.13 -6.47 25.85
CA GLU A 414 -5.99 -6.72 24.68
C GLU A 414 -6.41 -5.42 23.99
N GLN A 415 -6.62 -4.33 24.75
CA GLN A 415 -6.98 -3.03 24.20
C GLN A 415 -5.87 -2.42 23.34
N GLU A 416 -4.60 -2.61 23.74
CA GLU A 416 -3.44 -2.12 23.01
C GLU A 416 -3.25 -2.93 21.72
N ALA A 417 -3.34 -4.25 21.80
CA ALA A 417 -3.29 -5.14 20.63
C ALA A 417 -4.42 -4.83 19.64
N GLN A 418 -5.63 -4.55 20.15
CA GLN A 418 -6.76 -4.15 19.33
C GLN A 418 -6.55 -2.79 18.68
N SER A 419 -6.02 -1.80 19.40
CA SER A 419 -5.69 -0.47 18.85
C SER A 419 -4.69 -0.54 17.70
N ILE A 420 -3.61 -1.33 17.86
CA ILE A 420 -2.61 -1.58 16.80
C ILE A 420 -3.28 -2.24 15.58
N SER A 421 -4.10 -3.27 15.83
CA SER A 421 -4.84 -3.99 14.78
C SER A 421 -5.80 -3.08 14.01
N ASP A 422 -6.61 -2.30 14.71
CA ASP A 422 -7.62 -1.43 14.12
C ASP A 422 -6.96 -0.32 13.28
N THR A 423 -5.90 0.31 13.81
CA THR A 423 -5.12 1.32 13.08
C THR A 423 -4.50 0.75 11.81
N PHE A 424 -3.89 -0.43 11.89
CA PHE A 424 -3.28 -1.08 10.72
C PHE A 424 -4.33 -1.51 9.70
N ASN A 425 -5.44 -2.09 10.14
CA ASN A 425 -6.53 -2.53 9.26
C ASN A 425 -7.25 -1.37 8.57
N GLU A 426 -7.40 -0.24 9.24
CA GLU A 426 -7.95 0.97 8.64
C GLU A 426 -7.05 1.49 7.52
N PHE A 427 -5.74 1.60 7.78
CA PHE A 427 -4.76 1.96 6.76
C PHE A 427 -4.79 1.01 5.56
N LEU A 428 -4.82 -0.30 5.82
CA LEU A 428 -4.92 -1.32 4.77
C LEU A 428 -6.15 -1.16 3.89
N LYS A 429 -7.30 -0.84 4.50
CA LYS A 429 -8.55 -0.60 3.78
C LYS A 429 -8.43 0.62 2.88
N ASP A 430 -7.72 1.65 3.32
CA ASP A 430 -7.56 2.90 2.56
C ASP A 430 -6.66 2.69 1.34
N VAL A 431 -5.58 1.92 1.50
CA VAL A 431 -4.73 1.47 0.38
C VAL A 431 -5.54 0.62 -0.61
N GLU A 432 -6.36 -0.32 -0.13
CA GLU A 432 -7.21 -1.16 -0.98
C GLU A 432 -8.19 -0.32 -1.82
N ILE A 433 -8.88 0.62 -1.18
CA ILE A 433 -9.81 1.52 -1.86
C ILE A 433 -9.05 2.41 -2.87
N GLY A 434 -7.90 2.96 -2.48
CA GLY A 434 -7.09 3.81 -3.36
C GLY A 434 -6.67 3.10 -4.64
N ILE A 435 -6.13 1.88 -4.54
CA ILE A 435 -5.75 1.07 -5.72
C ILE A 435 -6.96 0.78 -6.61
N ASN A 436 -8.10 0.41 -6.01
CA ASN A 436 -9.32 0.13 -6.77
C ASN A 436 -9.86 1.36 -7.52
N ILE A 437 -9.75 2.56 -6.93
CA ILE A 437 -10.11 3.82 -7.57
C ILE A 437 -9.17 4.10 -8.74
N ILE A 438 -7.85 4.01 -8.53
CA ILE A 438 -6.84 4.22 -9.59
C ILE A 438 -7.13 3.29 -10.78
N ILE A 439 -7.37 2.00 -10.52
CA ILE A 439 -7.67 1.02 -11.57
C ILE A 439 -8.98 1.33 -12.28
N THR A 440 -10.04 1.64 -11.53
CA THR A 440 -11.36 1.93 -12.12
C THR A 440 -11.32 3.16 -13.00
N ASP A 441 -10.67 4.23 -12.53
CA ASP A 441 -10.50 5.46 -13.30
C ASP A 441 -9.57 5.25 -14.52
N THR A 442 -8.54 4.41 -14.39
CA THR A 442 -7.67 4.01 -15.51
C THR A 442 -8.46 3.29 -16.60
N ILE A 443 -9.31 2.32 -16.20
CA ILE A 443 -10.20 1.63 -17.13
C ILE A 443 -11.16 2.64 -17.77
N GLU A 444 -11.70 3.58 -17.00
CA GLU A 444 -12.61 4.60 -17.53
C GLU A 444 -11.98 5.47 -18.62
N ILE A 445 -10.70 5.85 -18.48
CA ILE A 445 -9.94 6.54 -19.54
C ILE A 445 -9.83 5.67 -20.81
N MET A 446 -9.64 4.35 -20.64
CA MET A 446 -9.61 3.43 -21.77
C MET A 446 -10.98 3.31 -22.45
N LYS A 447 -12.07 3.30 -21.68
CA LYS A 447 -13.44 3.31 -22.20
C LYS A 447 -13.72 4.56 -23.04
N ASP A 448 -13.31 5.73 -22.53
CA ASP A 448 -13.43 7.00 -23.27
C ASP A 448 -12.67 6.93 -24.60
N THR A 449 -11.49 6.31 -24.60
CA THR A 449 -10.68 6.12 -25.82
C THR A 449 -11.38 5.18 -26.81
N ILE A 450 -11.94 4.07 -26.34
CA ILE A 450 -12.71 3.12 -27.15
C ILE A 450 -13.91 3.83 -27.79
N ASN A 451 -14.73 4.52 -26.99
CA ASN A 451 -15.90 5.25 -27.50
C ASN A 451 -15.50 6.33 -28.51
N SER A 452 -14.48 7.12 -28.20
CA SER A 452 -14.02 8.18 -29.10
C SER A 452 -13.53 7.65 -30.45
N THR A 453 -13.07 6.39 -30.49
CA THR A 453 -12.63 5.71 -31.71
C THR A 453 -13.84 5.16 -32.46
N LEU A 454 -14.76 4.49 -31.77
CA LEU A 454 -16.00 3.95 -32.36
C LEU A 454 -16.89 5.05 -32.96
N THR A 455 -17.08 6.19 -32.27
CA THR A 455 -17.88 7.32 -32.77
C THR A 455 -17.30 7.97 -34.04
N LYS A 456 -16.01 7.78 -34.33
CA LYS A 456 -15.39 8.29 -35.57
C LYS A 456 -15.68 7.42 -36.79
N GLN A 457 -16.17 6.20 -36.59
CA GLN A 457 -16.54 5.31 -37.69
C GLN A 457 -17.76 5.87 -38.43
N SER A 458 -17.72 5.86 -39.77
CA SER A 458 -18.87 6.29 -40.55
C SER A 458 -19.98 5.25 -40.48
N VAL A 459 -21.23 5.71 -40.41
CA VAL A 459 -22.41 4.85 -40.49
C VAL A 459 -22.49 4.13 -41.84
N THR A 460 -21.81 4.65 -42.87
CA THR A 460 -21.77 4.08 -44.22
C THR A 460 -20.60 3.12 -44.45
N ASP A 461 -19.71 2.91 -43.48
CA ASP A 461 -18.49 2.11 -43.69
C ASP A 461 -18.80 0.66 -44.09
N TYR A 462 -19.92 0.11 -43.64
CA TYR A 462 -20.42 -1.22 -44.04
C TYR A 462 -21.54 -1.15 -45.09
N ALA A 463 -21.87 0.03 -45.59
CA ALA A 463 -22.92 0.26 -46.59
C ALA A 463 -22.39 0.52 -48.00
N THR A 464 -21.08 0.75 -48.15
CA THR A 464 -20.44 0.98 -49.44
C THR A 464 -19.32 -0.01 -49.65
N TYR A 465 -19.22 -0.60 -50.85
CA TYR A 465 -18.08 -1.44 -51.20
C TYR A 465 -16.79 -0.61 -51.19
N SER A 466 -15.99 -0.78 -50.15
CA SER A 466 -14.74 -0.05 -49.95
C SER A 466 -13.53 -0.75 -50.58
N GLY A 467 -13.66 -2.03 -50.97
CA GLY A 467 -12.56 -2.84 -51.50
C GLY A 467 -11.43 -3.12 -50.49
N THR A 468 -11.57 -2.65 -49.24
CA THR A 468 -10.63 -2.86 -48.14
C THR A 468 -11.06 -4.04 -47.30
N GLU A 469 -10.10 -4.89 -46.91
CA GLU A 469 -10.38 -6.07 -46.07
C GLU A 469 -10.94 -5.69 -44.69
N ARG A 470 -10.54 -4.54 -44.13
CA ARG A 470 -10.92 -4.06 -42.79
C ARG A 470 -11.18 -2.57 -42.76
N THR A 471 -11.97 -2.12 -41.79
CA THR A 471 -12.18 -0.69 -41.56
C THR A 471 -11.00 -0.06 -40.81
N GLN A 472 -10.71 1.22 -41.10
CA GLN A 472 -9.65 1.96 -40.41
C GLN A 472 -9.90 2.03 -38.89
N THR A 473 -11.17 2.12 -38.48
CA THR A 473 -11.57 2.09 -37.06
C THR A 473 -11.19 0.76 -36.43
N ALA A 474 -11.46 -0.37 -37.09
CA ALA A 474 -11.12 -1.68 -36.58
C ALA A 474 -9.61 -1.90 -36.42
N ASP A 475 -8.81 -1.43 -37.39
CA ASP A 475 -7.34 -1.50 -37.28
C ASP A 475 -6.81 -0.66 -36.11
N VAL A 476 -7.27 0.59 -35.96
CA VAL A 476 -6.84 1.47 -34.86
C VAL A 476 -7.24 0.90 -33.50
N LEU A 477 -8.46 0.39 -33.39
CA LEU A 477 -9.01 -0.15 -32.15
C LEU A 477 -8.34 -1.46 -31.75
N SER A 478 -8.05 -2.32 -32.72
CA SER A 478 -7.32 -3.58 -32.52
C SER A 478 -5.88 -3.32 -32.05
N GLN A 479 -5.14 -2.44 -32.74
CA GLN A 479 -3.78 -2.07 -32.34
C GLN A 479 -3.75 -1.42 -30.94
N TYR A 480 -4.75 -0.59 -30.64
CA TYR A 480 -4.89 0.00 -29.30
C TYR A 480 -5.08 -1.08 -28.24
N MET A 481 -6.03 -2.00 -28.45
CA MET A 481 -6.35 -3.06 -27.48
C MET A 481 -5.19 -4.04 -27.29
N GLU A 482 -4.55 -4.50 -28.38
CA GLU A 482 -3.37 -5.37 -28.31
C GLU A 482 -2.23 -4.70 -27.53
N ARG A 483 -1.99 -3.41 -27.76
CA ARG A 483 -0.97 -2.65 -27.03
C ARG A 483 -1.30 -2.52 -25.55
N VAL A 484 -2.57 -2.21 -25.21
CA VAL A 484 -3.02 -2.09 -23.81
C VAL A 484 -2.88 -3.44 -23.10
N LEU A 485 -3.41 -4.51 -23.69
CA LEU A 485 -3.34 -5.86 -23.12
C LEU A 485 -1.87 -6.29 -22.93
N ARG A 486 -1.01 -6.08 -23.92
CA ARG A 486 0.42 -6.41 -23.80
C ARG A 486 1.09 -5.69 -22.61
N ILE A 487 0.82 -4.41 -22.42
CA ILE A 487 1.41 -3.65 -21.31
C ILE A 487 0.80 -4.11 -19.98
N VAL A 488 -0.52 -4.28 -19.89
CA VAL A 488 -1.19 -4.72 -18.66
C VAL A 488 -0.73 -6.11 -18.23
N LEU A 489 -0.64 -7.06 -19.16
CA LEU A 489 -0.19 -8.43 -18.88
C LEU A 489 1.25 -8.47 -18.37
N HIS A 490 2.10 -7.57 -18.88
CA HIS A 490 3.49 -7.41 -18.44
C HIS A 490 3.60 -6.71 -17.06
N GLU A 491 3.02 -5.52 -16.92
CA GLU A 491 3.18 -4.67 -15.72
C GLU A 491 2.46 -5.24 -14.50
N LEU A 492 1.35 -5.97 -14.68
CA LEU A 492 0.62 -6.64 -13.60
C LEU A 492 1.04 -8.11 -13.40
N ASN A 493 2.21 -8.53 -13.92
CA ASN A 493 2.65 -9.92 -13.80
C ASN A 493 2.84 -10.39 -12.35
N PHE A 494 3.12 -9.47 -11.43
CA PHE A 494 3.27 -9.78 -10.01
C PHE A 494 1.96 -10.23 -9.33
N ASP A 495 0.78 -9.97 -9.93
CA ASP A 495 -0.51 -10.34 -9.36
C ASP A 495 -1.51 -10.85 -10.42
N PRO A 496 -1.67 -12.19 -10.55
CA PRO A 496 -2.50 -12.76 -11.61
C PRO A 496 -4.00 -12.47 -11.39
N VAL A 497 -4.45 -12.35 -10.14
CA VAL A 497 -5.86 -12.01 -9.81
C VAL A 497 -6.17 -10.58 -10.22
N LEU A 498 -5.28 -9.63 -9.92
CA LEU A 498 -5.43 -8.25 -10.35
C LEU A 498 -5.41 -8.14 -11.87
N LYS A 499 -4.47 -8.85 -12.49
CA LYS A 499 -4.28 -8.93 -13.95
C LYS A 499 -5.56 -9.40 -14.65
N ILE A 500 -6.08 -10.58 -14.30
CA ILE A 500 -7.28 -11.13 -14.96
C ILE A 500 -8.53 -10.30 -14.69
N ARG A 501 -8.68 -9.68 -13.51
CA ARG A 501 -9.81 -8.80 -13.21
C ARG A 501 -9.77 -7.51 -14.03
N PHE A 502 -8.58 -6.95 -14.22
CA PHE A 502 -8.40 -5.79 -15.09
C PHE A 502 -8.81 -6.14 -16.53
N VAL A 503 -8.30 -7.27 -17.03
CA VAL A 503 -8.60 -7.75 -18.39
C VAL A 503 -10.08 -8.05 -18.56
N SER A 504 -10.72 -8.77 -17.62
CA SER A 504 -12.16 -9.07 -17.64
C SER A 504 -12.99 -7.79 -17.70
N LYS A 505 -12.74 -6.82 -16.81
CA LYS A 505 -13.53 -5.57 -16.77
C LYS A 505 -13.38 -4.73 -18.04
N LEU A 506 -12.18 -4.69 -18.62
CA LEU A 506 -11.94 -4.01 -19.90
C LEU A 506 -12.59 -4.78 -21.07
N SER A 507 -12.46 -6.09 -21.07
CA SER A 507 -13.02 -7.02 -22.05
C SER A 507 -14.54 -6.95 -22.12
N ASP A 508 -15.22 -7.01 -20.97
CA ASP A 508 -16.68 -6.97 -20.88
C ASP A 508 -17.23 -5.64 -21.41
N TYR A 509 -16.53 -4.55 -21.08
CA TYR A 509 -16.86 -3.23 -21.62
C TYR A 509 -16.65 -3.16 -23.14
N PHE A 510 -15.50 -3.63 -23.62
CA PHE A 510 -15.17 -3.60 -25.04
C PHE A 510 -16.20 -4.37 -25.86
N LEU A 511 -16.57 -5.58 -25.43
CA LEU A 511 -17.61 -6.38 -26.07
C LEU A 511 -18.96 -5.66 -26.07
N SER A 512 -19.37 -5.09 -24.93
CA SER A 512 -20.64 -4.35 -24.81
C SER A 512 -20.68 -3.12 -25.73
N ALA A 513 -19.58 -2.37 -25.79
CA ALA A 513 -19.43 -1.19 -26.64
C ALA A 513 -19.47 -1.57 -28.13
N LEU A 514 -18.81 -2.65 -28.52
CA LEU A 514 -18.86 -3.18 -29.89
C LEU A 514 -20.27 -3.59 -30.29
N ILE A 515 -20.96 -4.38 -29.45
CA ILE A 515 -22.32 -4.85 -29.74
C ILE A 515 -23.27 -3.67 -29.92
N LEU A 516 -23.21 -2.69 -29.03
CA LEU A 516 -24.08 -1.52 -29.16
C LEU A 516 -23.73 -0.70 -30.40
N HIS A 517 -22.45 -0.44 -30.65
CA HIS A 517 -22.00 0.32 -31.83
C HIS A 517 -22.46 -0.33 -33.12
N LEU A 518 -22.23 -1.64 -33.28
CA LEU A 518 -22.65 -2.40 -34.45
C LEU A 518 -24.17 -2.40 -34.62
N SER A 519 -24.93 -2.42 -33.53
CA SER A 519 -26.40 -2.39 -33.59
C SER A 519 -26.97 -1.12 -34.24
N HIS A 520 -26.17 -0.07 -34.38
CA HIS A 520 -26.57 1.20 -35.01
C HIS A 520 -26.04 1.38 -36.45
N LEU A 521 -25.25 0.42 -36.96
CA LEU A 521 -24.66 0.52 -38.29
C LEU A 521 -25.50 -0.22 -39.33
N LYS A 522 -25.60 0.38 -40.52
CA LYS A 522 -26.23 -0.24 -41.68
C LYS A 522 -25.23 -1.12 -42.40
N VAL A 523 -25.60 -2.38 -42.63
CA VAL A 523 -24.73 -3.37 -43.24
C VAL A 523 -25.36 -3.82 -44.54
N THR A 524 -24.58 -3.71 -45.61
CA THR A 524 -24.96 -4.20 -46.93
C THR A 524 -24.40 -5.58 -47.23
N MET A 525 -24.95 -6.30 -48.21
CA MET A 525 -24.40 -7.60 -48.63
C MET A 525 -22.93 -7.49 -49.07
N ASP A 526 -22.56 -6.36 -49.66
CA ASP A 526 -21.18 -6.06 -50.06
C ASP A 526 -20.28 -5.75 -48.85
N GLY A 527 -20.79 -5.01 -47.86
CA GLY A 527 -20.07 -4.68 -46.61
C GLY A 527 -20.08 -5.78 -45.54
N PHE A 528 -20.86 -6.84 -45.73
CA PHE A 528 -20.90 -8.02 -44.86
C PHE A 528 -19.52 -8.67 -44.73
N THR A 529 -18.78 -8.77 -45.84
CA THR A 529 -17.43 -9.36 -45.85
C THR A 529 -16.46 -8.57 -44.98
N THR A 530 -16.42 -7.25 -45.14
CA THR A 530 -15.61 -6.34 -44.31
C THR A 530 -16.01 -6.41 -42.83
N LEU A 531 -17.30 -6.49 -42.52
CA LEU A 531 -17.77 -6.68 -41.14
C LEU A 531 -17.27 -8.00 -40.55
N THR A 532 -17.34 -9.11 -41.29
CA THR A 532 -16.86 -10.41 -40.80
C THR A 532 -15.35 -10.41 -40.57
N HIS A 533 -14.56 -9.71 -41.39
CA HIS A 533 -13.13 -9.54 -41.18
C HIS A 533 -12.82 -8.70 -39.93
N ASP A 534 -13.53 -7.60 -39.71
CA ASP A 534 -13.37 -6.77 -38.50
C ASP A 534 -13.71 -7.55 -37.22
N LEU A 535 -14.81 -8.30 -37.23
CA LEU A 535 -15.23 -9.15 -36.10
C LEU A 535 -14.26 -10.29 -35.82
N ALA A 536 -13.74 -10.94 -36.86
CA ALA A 536 -12.71 -11.97 -36.72
C ALA A 536 -11.47 -11.41 -36.01
N GLN A 537 -11.04 -10.18 -36.34
CA GLN A 537 -9.92 -9.54 -35.65
C GLN A 537 -10.22 -9.29 -34.16
N TYR A 538 -11.40 -8.78 -33.82
CA TYR A 538 -11.76 -8.55 -32.41
C TYR A 538 -11.82 -9.85 -31.60
N ILE A 539 -12.28 -10.95 -32.19
CA ILE A 539 -12.27 -12.27 -31.57
C ILE A 539 -10.84 -12.75 -31.36
N LEU A 540 -9.97 -12.59 -32.37
CA LEU A 540 -8.58 -13.04 -32.32
C LEU A 540 -7.79 -12.41 -31.16
N ILE A 541 -8.05 -11.14 -30.84
CA ILE A 541 -7.36 -10.43 -29.74
C ILE A 541 -7.52 -11.19 -28.41
N PHE A 542 -8.75 -11.62 -28.09
CA PHE A 542 -9.04 -12.28 -26.81
C PHE A 542 -8.87 -13.80 -26.88
N SER A 543 -8.98 -14.42 -28.05
CA SER A 543 -8.66 -15.85 -28.21
C SER A 543 -7.16 -16.13 -28.11
N ASN A 544 -6.32 -15.15 -28.42
CA ASN A 544 -4.86 -15.27 -28.32
C ASN A 544 -4.33 -15.18 -26.89
N LEU A 545 -5.17 -14.79 -25.92
CA LEU A 545 -4.81 -14.81 -24.50
C LEU A 545 -4.64 -16.25 -24.04
N LYS A 546 -3.46 -16.60 -23.52
CA LYS A 546 -3.13 -17.94 -23.04
C LYS A 546 -3.21 -18.01 -21.51
N VAL A 547 -3.42 -19.21 -20.98
CA VAL A 547 -3.29 -19.48 -19.53
C VAL A 547 -1.87 -19.14 -19.05
N ASP A 548 -0.85 -19.38 -19.89
CA ASP A 548 0.55 -19.05 -19.61
C ASP A 548 0.76 -17.54 -19.35
N ASP A 549 -0.08 -16.66 -19.92
CA ASP A 549 -0.03 -15.22 -19.65
C ASP A 549 -0.47 -14.85 -18.22
N PHE A 550 -1.05 -15.82 -17.49
CA PHE A 550 -1.54 -15.69 -16.11
C PHE A 550 -0.80 -16.59 -15.12
N GLU A 551 0.25 -17.31 -15.56
CA GLU A 551 0.96 -18.36 -14.81
C GLU A 551 1.18 -18.09 -13.31
N SER A 552 0.57 -18.94 -12.49
CA SER A 552 1.08 -19.36 -11.18
C SER A 552 1.43 -20.86 -11.27
N ASN A 553 2.59 -21.29 -10.79
CA ASN A 553 3.15 -22.64 -11.01
C ASN A 553 2.43 -23.80 -10.28
N ASP A 554 1.16 -23.65 -9.88
CA ASP A 554 0.43 -24.66 -9.10
C ASP A 554 -0.85 -25.14 -9.80
N ASP A 555 -1.22 -26.41 -9.54
CA ASP A 555 -2.45 -27.11 -9.96
C ASP A 555 -3.77 -26.42 -9.52
N ASP A 556 -3.69 -25.28 -8.82
CA ASP A 556 -4.81 -24.52 -8.24
C ASP A 556 -5.36 -23.39 -9.13
N ASN A 557 -4.88 -23.22 -10.38
CA ASN A 557 -5.32 -22.15 -11.31
C ASN A 557 -6.73 -22.34 -11.91
N LYS A 558 -7.58 -23.16 -11.29
CA LYS A 558 -8.94 -23.46 -11.79
C LYS A 558 -9.76 -22.18 -12.00
N TRP A 559 -9.66 -21.21 -11.08
CA TRP A 559 -10.41 -19.96 -11.18
C TRP A 559 -9.95 -19.08 -12.33
N GLU A 560 -8.63 -18.94 -12.53
CA GLU A 560 -8.07 -18.10 -13.59
C GLU A 560 -8.42 -18.65 -14.98
N LYS A 561 -8.31 -19.98 -15.13
CA LYS A 561 -8.74 -20.68 -16.33
C LYS A 561 -10.24 -20.50 -16.58
N GLU A 562 -11.06 -20.61 -15.55
CA GLU A 562 -12.51 -20.40 -15.68
C GLU A 562 -12.85 -18.96 -16.10
N GLN A 563 -12.16 -17.95 -15.56
CA GLN A 563 -12.34 -16.56 -15.98
C GLN A 563 -11.88 -16.31 -17.42
N LEU A 564 -10.77 -16.91 -17.83
CA LEU A 564 -10.28 -16.81 -19.21
C LEU A 564 -11.26 -17.49 -20.19
N ASP A 565 -11.76 -18.69 -19.85
CA ASP A 565 -12.76 -19.40 -20.64
C ASP A 565 -14.07 -18.61 -20.73
N GLN A 566 -14.47 -17.91 -19.66
CA GLN A 566 -15.62 -16.98 -19.67
C GLN A 566 -15.41 -15.81 -20.65
N ILE A 567 -14.24 -15.16 -20.62
CA ILE A 567 -13.90 -14.09 -21.56
C ILE A 567 -13.95 -14.62 -23.01
N GLN A 568 -13.27 -15.73 -23.29
CA GLN A 568 -13.20 -16.29 -24.64
C GLN A 568 -14.56 -16.77 -25.15
N SER A 569 -15.39 -17.35 -24.28
CA SER A 569 -16.74 -17.77 -24.64
C SER A 569 -17.68 -16.60 -24.90
N ALA A 570 -17.57 -15.50 -24.15
CA ALA A 570 -18.37 -14.29 -24.36
C ALA A 570 -18.16 -13.70 -25.77
N TYR A 571 -16.93 -13.72 -26.30
CA TYR A 571 -16.63 -13.19 -27.63
C TYR A 571 -17.15 -14.07 -28.78
N LYS A 572 -17.54 -15.32 -28.53
CA LYS A 572 -18.17 -16.17 -29.55
C LYS A 572 -19.48 -15.59 -30.06
N ILE A 573 -20.14 -14.73 -29.27
CA ILE A 573 -21.35 -14.02 -29.71
C ILE A 573 -21.11 -13.19 -30.98
N LEU A 574 -19.89 -12.66 -31.16
CA LEU A 574 -19.53 -11.88 -32.34
C LEU A 574 -19.52 -12.71 -33.63
N ASN A 575 -19.39 -14.05 -33.56
CA ASN A 575 -19.52 -14.92 -34.73
C ASN A 575 -20.98 -15.07 -35.19
N GLU A 576 -21.93 -14.95 -34.27
CA GLU A 576 -23.36 -15.15 -34.54
C GLU A 576 -24.04 -13.85 -35.00
N LEU A 577 -23.53 -12.69 -34.60
CA LEU A 577 -24.10 -11.36 -34.93
C LEU A 577 -24.21 -11.06 -36.44
N PRO A 578 -23.22 -11.36 -37.30
CA PRO A 578 -23.35 -11.15 -38.74
C PRO A 578 -24.55 -11.88 -39.34
N GLY A 579 -24.88 -13.07 -38.79
CA GLY A 579 -26.01 -13.86 -39.23
C GLY A 579 -27.35 -13.13 -39.12
N LEU A 580 -27.49 -12.17 -38.20
CA LEU A 580 -28.71 -11.36 -38.07
C LEU A 580 -28.97 -10.47 -39.30
N TYR A 581 -27.91 -10.05 -40.00
CA TYR A 581 -28.03 -9.25 -41.22
C TYR A 581 -28.37 -10.09 -42.46
N THR A 582 -28.01 -11.38 -42.48
CA THR A 582 -28.16 -12.26 -43.65
C THR A 582 -29.24 -13.32 -43.53
N CYS A 583 -29.75 -13.60 -42.33
CA CYS A 583 -30.72 -14.66 -42.08
C CYS A 583 -32.05 -14.39 -42.81
N GLN A 584 -32.68 -15.44 -43.35
CA GLN A 584 -34.01 -15.34 -43.93
C GLN A 584 -35.05 -14.98 -42.84
N PRO A 585 -36.07 -14.16 -43.17
CA PRO A 585 -37.05 -13.68 -42.18
C PRO A 585 -37.77 -14.81 -41.43
N GLU A 586 -38.03 -15.93 -42.09
CA GLU A 586 -38.72 -17.09 -41.54
C GLU A 586 -37.89 -17.83 -40.48
N SER A 587 -36.56 -17.76 -40.60
CA SER A 587 -35.61 -18.44 -39.70
C SER A 587 -35.13 -17.56 -38.54
N LEU A 588 -35.47 -16.26 -38.51
CA LEU A 588 -35.03 -15.33 -37.46
C LEU A 588 -35.43 -15.78 -36.06
N ARG A 589 -36.63 -16.38 -35.91
CA ARG A 589 -37.15 -16.81 -34.62
C ARG A 589 -36.35 -17.95 -34.01
N GLU A 590 -35.92 -18.90 -34.84
CA GLU A 590 -35.11 -20.05 -34.42
C GLU A 590 -33.67 -19.60 -34.18
N PHE A 591 -33.13 -18.78 -35.08
CA PHE A 591 -31.78 -18.22 -34.97
C PHE A 591 -31.57 -17.34 -33.72
N CYS A 592 -32.55 -16.54 -33.33
CA CYS A 592 -32.45 -15.71 -32.10
C CYS A 592 -32.63 -16.53 -30.80
N LYS A 593 -33.21 -17.74 -30.88
CA LYS A 593 -33.42 -18.62 -29.73
C LYS A 593 -32.29 -19.63 -29.54
N GLU A 594 -31.53 -19.91 -30.58
CA GLU A 594 -30.37 -20.79 -30.57
C GLU A 594 -29.08 -20.02 -30.25
N GLY A 595 -28.10 -20.68 -29.64
CA GLY A 595 -26.75 -20.13 -29.45
C GLY A 595 -26.61 -19.04 -28.38
N GLN A 596 -25.57 -18.22 -28.54
CA GLN A 596 -25.17 -17.12 -27.64
C GLN A 596 -26.04 -15.87 -27.83
N LEU A 597 -26.75 -15.74 -28.96
CA LEU A 597 -27.72 -14.65 -29.21
C LEU A 597 -28.88 -14.62 -28.21
N SER A 598 -29.23 -15.77 -27.61
CA SER A 598 -30.26 -15.87 -26.57
C SER A 598 -29.95 -15.06 -25.29
N HIS A 599 -28.67 -14.69 -25.09
CA HIS A 599 -28.22 -13.88 -23.96
C HIS A 599 -28.37 -12.37 -24.19
N LEU A 600 -28.69 -11.94 -25.42
CA LEU A 600 -28.92 -10.52 -25.74
C LEU A 600 -30.36 -10.10 -25.43
N LYS A 601 -30.51 -8.83 -25.06
CA LYS A 601 -31.84 -8.22 -24.92
C LYS A 601 -32.50 -8.13 -26.30
N ASN A 602 -33.80 -8.47 -26.37
CA ASN A 602 -34.58 -8.39 -27.60
C ASN A 602 -34.55 -6.99 -28.26
N GLU A 603 -34.40 -5.93 -27.47
CA GLU A 603 -34.26 -4.55 -27.99
C GLU A 603 -33.00 -4.37 -28.85
N VAL A 604 -31.88 -4.95 -28.42
CA VAL A 604 -30.62 -4.91 -29.17
C VAL A 604 -30.76 -5.68 -30.48
N ILE A 605 -31.33 -6.88 -30.43
CA ILE A 605 -31.60 -7.71 -31.61
C ILE A 605 -32.49 -6.98 -32.62
N LYS A 606 -33.52 -6.28 -32.14
CA LYS A 606 -34.40 -5.46 -32.99
C LYS A 606 -33.63 -4.33 -33.68
N ASN A 607 -32.67 -3.70 -33.00
CA ASN A 607 -31.82 -2.67 -33.61
C ASN A 607 -30.90 -3.23 -34.70
N PHE A 608 -30.37 -4.45 -34.54
CA PHE A 608 -29.62 -5.12 -35.60
C PHE A 608 -30.49 -5.38 -36.84
N ILE A 609 -31.71 -5.87 -36.64
CA ILE A 609 -32.64 -6.23 -37.74
C ILE A 609 -33.19 -4.98 -38.45
N SER A 610 -33.42 -3.89 -37.73
CA SER A 610 -33.90 -2.62 -38.30
C SER A 610 -32.89 -1.95 -39.24
N ASN A 611 -31.61 -2.27 -39.09
CA ASN A 611 -30.52 -1.74 -39.89
C ASN A 611 -30.13 -2.62 -41.10
N ARG A 612 -30.91 -3.65 -41.40
CA ARG A 612 -30.79 -4.44 -42.64
C ARG A 612 -31.24 -3.63 -43.86
N GLU A 613 -30.63 -3.93 -45.01
CA GLU A 613 -31.05 -3.36 -46.30
C GLU A 613 -32.50 -3.72 -46.67
N ASP A 614 -32.92 -4.95 -46.37
CA ASP A 614 -34.20 -5.55 -46.75
C ASP A 614 -35.27 -5.45 -45.64
N PHE A 615 -35.02 -4.62 -44.62
CA PHE A 615 -35.88 -4.55 -43.43
C PHE A 615 -37.34 -4.21 -43.77
N GLN A 616 -38.26 -4.97 -43.18
CA GLN A 616 -39.71 -4.69 -43.21
C GLN A 616 -40.28 -4.80 -41.78
N GLU A 617 -41.25 -3.93 -41.44
CA GLU A 617 -41.80 -3.86 -40.07
C GLU A 617 -42.37 -5.19 -39.55
N TRP A 618 -42.82 -6.08 -40.44
CA TRP A 618 -43.33 -7.40 -40.06
C TRP A 618 -42.24 -8.36 -39.58
N PHE A 619 -40.95 -8.10 -39.81
CA PHE A 619 -39.86 -8.93 -39.28
C PHE A 619 -39.89 -8.97 -37.74
N TYR A 620 -40.37 -7.90 -37.10
CA TYR A 620 -40.52 -7.87 -35.64
C TYR A 620 -41.55 -8.85 -35.09
N SER A 621 -42.48 -9.37 -35.91
CA SER A 621 -43.42 -10.41 -35.48
C SER A 621 -42.77 -11.80 -35.38
N HIS A 622 -41.54 -11.95 -35.89
CA HIS A 622 -40.77 -13.20 -35.92
C HIS A 622 -39.63 -13.23 -34.88
N ILE A 623 -39.55 -12.23 -33.99
CA ILE A 623 -38.59 -12.14 -32.87
C ILE A 623 -39.38 -12.23 -31.57
#